data_AF-A0A1J5EVJ4-F1
#
_entry.id   AF-A0A1J5EVJ4-F1
#
_cell.length_a   1.000
_cell.length_b   1.000
_cell.length_c   1.000
_cell.angle_alpha   90.00
_cell.angle_beta   90.00
_cell.angle_gamma   90.00
#
_symmetry.space_group_name_H-M   'P 1'
#
loop_
_entity.id
_entity.type
_entity.pdbx_description
1 polymer ?
#
loop_
_entity_poly.entity_id
_entity_poly.type
_entity_poly.pdbx_seq_one_letter_code
_entity_poly.pdbx_strand_id
1 'polypeptide(L)'
;MKEKESPVTNSAEAQRQRVLAHLYLRSLSTIESREQLDVLHPAARIMELRKRGYNIETHWVTEPTECGRLHRVAQYILAQGGME
;
A
#
# COMPACT_ATOMS: atom_id res chain seq x y z
N MET A 1 0.07 9.40 25.69
CA MET A 1 -1.14 9.28 24.86
C MET A 1 -0.91 8.06 23.99
N LYS A 2 -1.53 6.92 24.32
CA LYS A 2 -1.22 5.63 23.68
C LYS A 2 -2.26 5.45 22.57
N GLU A 3 -1.82 5.61 21.33
CA GLU A 3 -2.66 5.51 20.14
C GLU A 3 -3.37 4.16 20.12
N LYS A 4 -4.67 4.22 19.83
CA LYS A 4 -5.56 3.07 19.86
C LYS A 4 -5.16 2.13 18.73
N GLU A 5 -4.59 0.98 19.07
CA GLU A 5 -4.57 -0.19 18.20
C GLU A 5 -6.03 -0.61 17.96
N SER A 6 -6.60 -0.13 16.85
CA SER A 6 -7.87 -0.60 16.31
C SER A 6 -7.81 -2.12 16.15
N PRO A 7 -8.87 -2.88 16.46
CA PRO A 7 -8.87 -4.32 16.20
C PRO A 7 -8.48 -4.57 14.75
N VAL A 8 -7.50 -5.45 14.52
CA VAL A 8 -7.09 -5.92 13.19
C VAL A 8 -8.29 -6.63 12.58
N THR A 9 -9.16 -5.87 11.93
CA THR A 9 -10.24 -6.41 11.11
C THR A 9 -9.68 -6.54 9.71
N ASN A 10 -9.87 -7.70 9.08
CA ASN A 10 -9.49 -7.92 7.67
C ASN A 10 -10.51 -7.33 6.68
N SER A 11 -11.29 -6.35 7.15
CA SER A 11 -12.25 -5.64 6.33
C SER A 11 -11.53 -4.85 5.23
N ALA A 12 -12.15 -4.77 4.06
CA ALA A 12 -11.70 -3.98 2.92
C ALA A 12 -11.31 -2.54 3.30
N GLU A 13 -12.03 -1.94 4.26
CA GLU A 13 -11.74 -0.61 4.78
C GLU A 13 -10.45 -0.52 5.58
N ALA A 14 -10.25 -1.42 6.54
CA ALA A 14 -9.05 -1.46 7.36
C ALA A 14 -7.80 -1.70 6.51
N GLN A 15 -7.88 -2.58 5.50
CA GLN A 15 -6.79 -2.79 4.54
C GLN A 15 -6.44 -1.50 3.77
N ARG A 16 -7.45 -0.74 3.31
CA ARG A 16 -7.20 0.55 2.62
C ARG A 16 -6.54 1.57 3.56
N GLN A 17 -6.99 1.66 4.80
CA GLN A 17 -6.41 2.59 5.77
C GLN A 17 -4.96 2.23 6.09
N ARG A 18 -4.63 0.95 6.24
CA ARG A 18 -3.24 0.49 6.45
C ARG A 18 -2.35 0.82 5.25
N VAL A 19 -2.83 0.54 4.03
CA VAL A 19 -2.11 0.89 2.79
C VAL A 19 -1.90 2.38 2.69
N LEU A 20 -2.93 3.19 2.93
CA LEU A 20 -2.85 4.63 2.87
C LEU A 20 -1.90 5.21 3.92
N ALA A 21 -2.00 4.76 5.19
CA ALA A 21 -1.10 5.17 6.26
C ALA A 21 0.36 4.83 5.93
N HIS A 22 0.61 3.65 5.35
CA HIS A 22 1.94 3.29 4.89
C HIS A 22 2.42 4.20 3.76
N LEU A 23 1.56 4.49 2.78
CA LEU A 23 1.85 5.37 1.65
C LEU A 23 2.17 6.82 2.05
N TYR A 24 1.60 7.31 3.16
CA TYR A 24 1.97 8.60 3.75
C TYR A 24 3.37 8.61 4.36
N LEU A 25 3.88 7.45 4.80
CA LEU A 25 5.21 7.33 5.41
C LEU A 25 6.28 7.03 4.36
N ARG A 26 6.00 6.14 3.41
CA ARG A 26 6.92 5.70 2.35
C ARG A 26 6.19 5.05 1.19
N SER A 27 6.88 4.88 0.07
CA SER A 27 6.42 4.06 -1.05
C SER A 27 6.14 2.62 -0.61
N LEU A 28 5.09 2.03 -1.17
CA LEU A 28 4.65 0.66 -0.89
C LEU A 28 4.81 -0.23 -2.13
N SER A 29 5.62 -1.26 -2.04
CA SER A 29 5.72 -2.27 -3.10
C SER A 29 4.63 -3.34 -2.99
N THR A 30 4.32 -3.99 -4.11
CA THR A 30 3.34 -5.09 -4.13
C THR A 30 3.77 -6.28 -3.24
N ILE A 31 5.08 -6.47 -3.09
CA ILE A 31 5.69 -7.47 -2.20
C ILE A 31 5.50 -7.04 -0.74
N GLU A 32 5.97 -5.84 -0.36
CA GLU A 32 5.79 -5.26 0.97
C GLU A 32 4.32 -5.25 1.41
N SER A 33 3.39 -4.98 0.50
CA SER A 33 1.96 -4.98 0.83
C SER A 33 1.43 -6.36 1.20
N ARG A 34 1.98 -7.44 0.64
CA ARG A 34 1.59 -8.81 0.97
C ARG A 34 2.25 -9.26 2.27
N GLU A 35 3.55 -8.99 2.42
CA GLU A 35 4.34 -9.45 3.56
C GLU A 35 4.11 -8.63 4.83
N GLN A 36 4.08 -7.29 4.72
CA GLN A 36 3.98 -6.39 5.88
C GLN A 36 2.54 -5.99 6.21
N LEU A 37 1.70 -5.81 5.18
CA LEU A 37 0.33 -5.29 5.38
C LEU A 37 -0.75 -6.38 5.33
N ASP A 38 -0.41 -7.63 5.03
CA ASP A 38 -1.35 -8.75 4.87
C ASP A 38 -2.48 -8.42 3.85
N VAL A 39 -2.12 -7.71 2.77
CA VAL A 39 -3.04 -7.34 1.70
C VAL A 39 -2.76 -8.20 0.47
N LEU A 40 -3.58 -9.24 0.29
CA LEU A 40 -3.45 -10.17 -0.85
C LEU A 40 -3.70 -9.50 -2.21
N HIS A 41 -4.50 -8.44 -2.25
CA HIS A 41 -4.88 -7.76 -3.49
C HIS A 41 -4.58 -6.24 -3.43
N PRO A 42 -3.30 -5.84 -3.43
CA PRO A 42 -2.90 -4.43 -3.24
C PRO A 42 -3.42 -3.53 -4.35
N ALA A 43 -3.36 -3.99 -5.60
CA ALA A 43 -3.85 -3.22 -6.75
C ALA A 43 -5.31 -2.78 -6.59
N ALA A 44 -6.18 -3.67 -6.07
CA ALA A 44 -7.58 -3.32 -5.80
C ALA A 44 -7.70 -2.21 -4.74
N ARG A 45 -6.92 -2.30 -3.66
CA ARG A 45 -6.93 -1.27 -2.59
C ARG A 45 -6.43 0.08 -3.11
N ILE A 46 -5.40 0.08 -3.95
CA ILE A 46 -4.89 1.30 -4.59
C ILE A 46 -5.92 1.88 -5.55
N MET A 47 -6.59 1.06 -6.36
CA MET A 47 -7.68 1.53 -7.24
C MET A 47 -8.82 2.18 -6.46
N GLU A 48 -9.22 1.60 -5.32
CA GLU A 48 -10.24 2.19 -4.45
C GLU A 48 -9.80 3.52 -3.83
N LEU A 49 -8.53 3.63 -3.43
CA LEU A 49 -7.97 4.90 -2.92
C LEU A 49 -7.92 5.96 -4.03
N ARG A 50 -7.48 5.62 -5.24
CA ARG A 50 -7.54 6.53 -6.39
C ARG A 50 -8.95 7.01 -6.68
N LYS A 51 -9.93 6.10 -6.64
CA LYS A 51 -11.36 6.44 -6.80
C LYS A 51 -11.88 7.38 -5.71
N ARG A 52 -11.28 7.34 -4.51
CA ARG A 52 -11.58 8.25 -3.40
C ARG A 52 -10.88 9.61 -3.52
N GLY A 53 -10.06 9.83 -4.56
CA GLY A 53 -9.37 11.10 -4.82
C GLY A 53 -7.91 11.15 -4.39
N TYR A 54 -7.33 10.03 -3.91
CA TYR A 54 -5.91 9.99 -3.55
C TYR A 54 -5.04 9.89 -4.81
N ASN A 55 -4.08 10.81 -4.97
CA ASN A 55 -3.15 10.78 -6.10
C ASN A 55 -2.00 9.80 -5.81
N ILE A 56 -2.18 8.55 -6.24
CA ILE A 56 -1.19 7.48 -6.04
C ILE A 56 -0.58 7.15 -7.39
N GLU A 57 0.73 7.31 -7.52
CA GLU A 57 1.52 6.93 -8.69
C GLU A 57 1.95 5.47 -8.61
N THR A 58 2.11 4.82 -9.76
CA THR A 58 2.66 3.46 -9.84
C THR A 58 3.95 3.49 -10.63
N HIS A 59 5.04 3.17 -9.94
CA HIS A 59 6.35 2.94 -10.52
C HIS A 59 6.60 1.44 -10.63
N TRP A 60 7.41 1.06 -11.61
CA TRP A 60 7.84 -0.32 -11.75
C TRP A 60 9.27 -0.45 -11.24
N VAL A 61 9.45 -1.28 -10.22
CA VAL A 61 10.75 -1.56 -9.62
C VAL A 61 11.08 -3.03 -9.80
N THR A 62 12.36 -3.34 -9.83
CA THR A 62 12.83 -4.73 -9.90
C THR A 62 13.31 -5.12 -8.52
N GLU A 63 12.57 -5.98 -7.85
CA GLU A 63 12.86 -6.42 -6.48
C GLU A 63 13.07 -7.95 -6.45
N PRO A 64 13.99 -8.45 -5.62
CA PRO A 64 14.11 -9.88 -5.39
C PRO A 64 12.88 -10.38 -4.64
N THR A 65 12.30 -11.48 -5.11
CA THR A 65 11.31 -12.23 -4.33
C THR A 65 12.02 -13.17 -3.36
N GLU A 66 11.27 -13.76 -2.42
CA GLU A 66 11.73 -14.78 -1.48
C GLU A 66 12.51 -15.95 -2.15
N CYS A 67 12.25 -16.22 -3.43
CA CYS A 67 12.93 -17.26 -4.21
C CYS A 67 14.29 -16.80 -4.80
N GLY A 68 14.74 -15.58 -4.50
CA GLY A 68 16.00 -15.00 -5.00
C GLY A 68 15.95 -14.56 -6.46
N ARG A 69 14.79 -14.63 -7.12
CA ARG A 69 14.60 -14.14 -8.49
C ARG A 69 14.18 -12.68 -8.49
N LEU A 70 14.74 -11.92 -9.42
CA LEU A 70 14.33 -10.53 -9.64
C LEU A 70 12.99 -10.51 -10.39
N HIS A 71 12.00 -9.86 -9.80
CA HIS A 71 10.70 -9.66 -10.42
C HIS A 71 10.41 -8.17 -10.56
N ARG A 72 9.84 -7.80 -11.71
CA ARG A 72 9.32 -6.45 -11.92
C ARG A 72 7.97 -6.35 -11.18
N VAL A 73 7.94 -5.53 -10.13
CA VAL A 73 6.77 -5.34 -9.28
C VAL A 73 6.33 -3.88 -9.29
N ALA A 74 5.06 -3.67 -9.01
CA ALA A 74 4.50 -2.33 -8.87
C ALA A 74 4.83 -1.77 -7.48
N GLN A 75 5.44 -0.59 -7.47
CA GLN A 75 5.67 0.26 -6.31
C GLN A 75 4.74 1.46 -6.38
N TYR A 76 3.93 1.62 -5.34
CA TYR A 76 2.95 2.68 -5.21
C TYR A 76 3.54 3.81 -4.40
N ILE A 77 3.41 5.04 -4.89
CA ILE A 77 3.93 6.24 -4.23
C ILE A 77 2.78 7.22 -4.10
N LEU A 78 2.59 7.80 -2.92
CA LEU A 78 1.64 8.89 -2.77
C LEU A 78 2.29 10.15 -3.34
N ALA A 79 1.76 10.63 -4.47
CA ALA A 79 2.21 11.90 -5.03
C ALA A 79 1.78 13.01 -4.06
N GLN A 80 2.76 13.73 -3.52
CA GLN A 80 2.50 14.79 -2.55
C GLN A 80 1.69 15.92 -3.21
N GLY A 81 0.37 15.85 -3.03
CA GLY A 81 -0.61 16.79 -3.55
C GLY A 81 -2.06 16.41 -3.22
N GLY A 82 -2.27 15.49 -2.28
CA GLY A 82 -3.59 15.00 -1.88
C GLY A 82 -3.93 15.39 -0.45
N MET A 83 -4.01 16.68 -0.18
CA MET A 83 -4.75 17.39 0.88
C MET A 83 -4.11 18.79 1.04
N GLU A 84 -4.64 19.76 0.29
CA GLU A 84 -4.74 21.15 0.76
C GLU A 84 -6.08 21.31 1.49
#